data_AF-A0A9E6VV53-F1
#
_entry.id   AF-A0A9E6VV53-F1
#
_cell.length_a   1.000
_cell.length_b   1.000
_cell.length_c   1.000
_cell.angle_alpha   90.00
_cell.angle_beta   90.00
_cell.angle_gamma   90.00
#
_symmetry.space_group_name_H-M   'P 1'
#
loop_
_entity.id
_entity.type
_entity.pdbx_description
1 polymer ?
#
loop_
_entity_poly.entity_id
_entity_poly.type
_entity_poly.pdbx_seq_one_letter_code
_entity_poly.pdbx_strand_id
1 'polypeptide(L)' 'MKNSKNKVKIASGTRIKLQLDSRTIIYVRSQAAMDMWMEKYPGAKVID' A
#
# COMPACT_ATOMS: atom_id res chain seq x y z
N MET A 1 -4.12 33.51 3.41
CA MET A 1 -3.86 32.21 4.06
C MET A 1 -5.10 31.32 3.97
N LYS A 2 -5.13 30.32 3.07
CA LYS A 2 -6.07 29.18 3.14
C LYS A 2 -5.38 27.94 2.55
N ASN A 3 -4.54 27.27 3.34
CA ASN A 3 -4.03 25.94 2.99
C ASN A 3 -5.17 24.93 3.17
N SER A 4 -5.91 24.66 2.10
CA SER A 4 -6.82 23.52 2.04
C SER A 4 -6.00 22.23 2.06
N LYS A 5 -5.69 21.76 3.27
CA LYS A 5 -5.26 20.38 3.50
C LYS A 5 -6.46 19.49 3.22
N ASN A 6 -6.65 19.13 1.95
CA ASN A 6 -7.51 18.03 1.55
C ASN A 6 -6.95 16.76 2.19
N LYS A 7 -7.36 16.49 3.45
CA LYS A 7 -7.24 15.17 4.06
C LYS A 7 -8.16 14.28 3.25
N VAL A 8 -7.63 13.68 2.20
CA VAL A 8 -8.24 12.54 1.53
C VAL A 8 -8.55 11.55 2.66
N LYS A 9 -9.83 11.36 2.97
CA LYS A 9 -10.28 10.30 3.87
C LYS A 9 -9.97 8.99 3.15
N ILE A 10 -8.73 8.54 3.23
CA ILE A 10 -8.28 7.26 2.71
C ILE A 10 -9.09 6.24 3.49
N ALA A 11 -10.11 5.66 2.84
CA ALA A 11 -11.08 4.76 3.44
C ALA A 11 -10.41 3.86 4.50
N SER A 12 -11.04 3.79 5.66
CA SER A 12 -10.65 2.92 6.79
C SER A 12 -10.90 1.44 6.49
N GLY A 13 -10.74 1.03 5.23
CA GLY A 13 -10.76 -0.37 4.84
C GLY A 13 -9.43 -1.02 5.20
N THR A 14 -9.48 -2.32 5.51
CA THR A 14 -8.33 -3.19 5.73
C THR A 14 -7.27 -2.92 4.68
N ARG A 15 -6.11 -2.41 5.10
CA ARG A 15 -4.96 -2.20 4.22
C ARG A 15 -3.98 -3.31 4.46
N ILE A 16 -3.51 -3.91 3.39
CA ILE A 16 -2.43 -4.88 3.42
C ILE A 16 -1.15 -4.10 3.20
N LYS A 17 -0.21 -4.19 4.14
CA LYS A 17 1.07 -3.52 4.06
C LYS A 17 2.06 -4.50 3.43
N LEU A 18 2.68 -4.08 2.33
CA LEU A 18 3.54 -4.91 1.50
C LEU A 18 4.91 -4.24 1.37
N GLN A 19 5.97 -4.97 1.70
CA GLN A 19 7.33 -4.57 1.46
C GLN A 19 7.75 -5.12 0.09
N LEU A 20 8.08 -4.26 -0.87
CA LEU A 20 8.51 -4.68 -2.22
C LEU A 20 10.01 -4.98 -2.28
N ASP A 21 10.79 -4.24 -1.50
CA ASP A 21 12.25 -4.34 -1.40
C ASP A 21 12.73 -3.81 -0.03
N SER A 22 14.04 -3.71 0.20
CA SER A 22 14.61 -3.27 1.48
C SER A 22 14.26 -1.83 1.90
N ARG A 23 13.79 -0.99 0.98
CA ARG A 23 13.51 0.44 1.18
C ARG A 23 12.06 0.83 0.87
N THR A 24 11.32 0.00 0.15
CA THR A 24 9.99 0.33 -0.37
C THR A 24 8.88 -0.44 0.36
N ILE A 25 7.98 0.30 1.01
CA ILE A 25 6.77 -0.22 1.64
C ILE A 25 5.56 0.48 1.03
N ILE A 26 4.57 -0.30 0.60
CA ILE A 26 3.29 0.19 0.07
C ILE A 26 2.12 -0.35 0.88
N TYR A 27 0.97 0.31 0.75
CA TYR A 27 -0.29 -0.17 1.31
C TYR A 27 -1.26 -0.43 0.16
N VAL A 28 -1.75 -1.65 0.05
CA VAL A 28 -2.77 -2.04 -0.93
C VAL A 28 -4.10 -2.31 -0.23
N ARG A 29 -5.21 -2.16 -0.98
CA ARG A 29 -6.57 -2.29 -0.43
C ARG A 29 -7.30 -3.55 -0.87
N SER A 30 -6.69 -4.38 -1.71
CA SER A 30 -7.31 -5.60 -2.23
C SER A 30 -6.27 -6.70 -2.39
N GLN A 31 -6.75 -7.94 -2.30
CA GLN A 31 -5.96 -9.13 -2.57
C GLN A 31 -5.40 -9.11 -3.99
N ALA A 32 -6.21 -8.78 -4.99
CA ALA A 32 -5.77 -8.68 -6.38
C ALA A 32 -4.62 -7.68 -6.59
N ALA A 33 -4.62 -6.54 -5.87
CA ALA A 33 -3.51 -5.61 -5.93
C ALA A 33 -2.25 -6.21 -5.29
N MET A 34 -2.39 -6.92 -4.15
CA MET A 34 -1.28 -7.64 -3.53
C MET A 34 -0.68 -8.66 -4.49
N ASP A 35 -1.50 -9.49 -5.12
CA ASP A 35 -1.08 -10.54 -6.04
C ASP A 35 -0.31 -9.96 -7.24
N MET A 36 -0.83 -8.87 -7.83
CA MET A 36 -0.15 -8.14 -8.91
C MET A 36 1.24 -7.61 -8.47
N TRP A 37 1.35 -7.07 -7.27
CA TRP A 37 2.64 -6.58 -6.76
C TRP A 37 3.60 -7.73 -6.43
N MET A 38 3.11 -8.86 -5.93
CA MET A 38 3.93 -10.05 -5.66
C MET A 38 4.44 -10.71 -6.93
N GLU A 39 3.63 -10.77 -7.99
CA GLU A 39 4.05 -11.27 -9.30
C GLU A 39 5.16 -10.38 -9.90
N LYS A 40 4.98 -9.06 -9.80
CA LYS A 40 5.94 -8.09 -10.35
C LYS A 40 7.24 -7.99 -9.53
N TYR A 41 7.16 -8.23 -8.23
CA TYR A 41 8.30 -8.14 -7.30
C TYR A 41 8.45 -9.48 -6.56
N PRO A 42 9.29 -10.39 -7.06
CA PRO A 42 9.44 -11.73 -6.49
C PRO A 42 9.92 -11.75 -5.03
N GLY A 43 10.58 -10.66 -4.58
CA GLY A 43 11.02 -10.47 -3.20
C GLY A 43 10.00 -9.78 -2.31
N ALA A 44 8.80 -9.48 -2.82
CA ALA A 44 7.78 -8.80 -2.04
C ALA A 44 7.24 -9.69 -0.93
N LYS A 45 6.98 -9.10 0.23
CA LYS A 45 6.42 -9.79 1.39
C LYS A 45 5.40 -8.94 2.12
N VAL A 46 4.36 -9.57 2.64
CA VAL A 46 3.40 -8.91 3.53
C VAL A 46 4.10 -8.66 4.86
N ILE A 47 3.91 -7.46 5.41
CA ILE A 47 4.42 -7.08 6.72
C ILE A 47 3.25 -6.53 7.55
N ASP A 48 3.23 -6.81 8.84
CA ASP A 48 2.26 -6.25 9.80
C ASP A 48 2.61 -4.78 10.15
#